data_AF-A0A7C2XPP1-F1
#
_entry.id   AF-A0A7C2XPP1-F1
#
_cell.length_a   1.000
_cell.length_b   1.000
_cell.length_c   1.000
_cell.angle_alpha   90.00
_cell.angle_beta   90.00
_cell.angle_gamma   90.00
#
_symmetry.space_group_name_H-M   'P 1'
#
loop_
_entity.id
_entity.type
_entity.pdbx_description
1 polymer ?
#
loop_
_entity_poly.entity_id
_entity_poly.type
_entity_poly.pdbx_seq_one_letter_code
_entity_poly.pdbx_strand_id
1 'polypeptide(L)'
;MEKYAKPGDFCPNEACPDHGKLQTAQQQNLEKFGKTRRGVQRYRCQTCRKTFTETFGTIFYGKRTPGHEILETLALLAEGNRISALSRVKGHKEDTILQWLREAARHAEQLEGVIMAEFKVKRAQLDALWAYVRNKGEKRLSRDG
;
A
#
# COMPACT_ATOMS: atom_id res chain seq x y z
N MET A 1 6.05 -19.81 3.85
CA MET A 1 5.73 -18.47 3.32
C MET A 1 4.22 -18.38 3.23
N GLU A 2 3.61 -17.55 4.07
CA GLU A 2 2.18 -17.24 3.94
C GLU A 2 1.93 -16.60 2.58
N LYS A 3 0.94 -17.13 1.86
CA LYS A 3 0.50 -16.57 0.57
C LYS A 3 -0.54 -15.50 0.88
N TYR A 4 -0.18 -14.24 0.68
CA TYR A 4 -1.16 -13.16 0.65
C TYR A 4 -2.14 -13.36 -0.51
N ALA A 5 -3.41 -13.05 -0.26
CA ALA A 5 -4.44 -13.04 -1.29
C ALA A 5 -4.10 -12.05 -2.40
N LYS A 6 -4.37 -12.43 -3.64
CA LYS A 6 -4.14 -11.61 -4.82
C LYS A 6 -5.47 -11.04 -5.34
N PRO A 7 -5.41 -9.95 -6.12
CA PRO A 7 -6.58 -9.49 -6.86
C PRO A 7 -7.17 -10.60 -7.73
N GLY A 8 -8.46 -10.86 -7.56
CA GLY A 8 -9.14 -11.97 -8.22
C GLY A 8 -9.27 -13.24 -7.38
N ASP A 9 -8.76 -13.27 -6.15
CA ASP A 9 -8.93 -14.40 -5.23
C ASP A 9 -10.21 -14.29 -4.38
N PHE A 10 -10.80 -13.10 -4.24
CA PHE A 10 -12.01 -12.85 -3.42
C PHE A 10 -12.86 -11.70 -3.97
N CYS A 11 -14.15 -11.70 -3.62
CA CYS A 11 -15.06 -10.60 -3.99
C CYS A 11 -14.87 -9.43 -3.01
N PRO A 12 -14.60 -8.19 -3.49
CA PRO A 12 -14.39 -7.03 -2.63
C PRO A 12 -15.69 -6.25 -2.32
N ASN A 13 -16.86 -6.75 -2.75
CA ASN A 13 -18.13 -6.10 -2.48
C ASN A 13 -18.66 -6.54 -1.11
N GLU A 14 -18.68 -5.65 -0.13
CA GLU A 14 -19.13 -5.91 1.26
C GLU A 14 -20.57 -6.43 1.34
N ALA A 15 -21.44 -6.05 0.40
CA ALA A 15 -22.81 -6.53 0.33
C ALA A 15 -22.95 -7.94 -0.29
N CYS A 16 -21.85 -8.56 -0.73
CA CYS A 16 -21.86 -9.89 -1.33
C CYS A 16 -21.84 -10.98 -0.24
N PRO A 17 -22.67 -12.04 -0.35
CA PRO A 17 -22.58 -13.20 0.55
C PRO A 17 -21.20 -13.90 0.53
N ASP A 18 -20.43 -13.71 -0.54
CA ASP A 18 -19.06 -14.23 -0.69
C ASP A 18 -17.98 -13.16 -0.57
N HIS A 19 -18.28 -12.05 0.12
CA HIS A 19 -17.29 -11.02 0.42
C HIS A 19 -16.10 -11.61 1.19
N GLY A 20 -14.87 -11.31 0.75
CA GLY A 20 -13.64 -11.71 1.44
C GLY A 20 -13.33 -13.21 1.47
N LYS A 21 -14.22 -14.08 0.96
CA LYS A 21 -13.99 -15.52 0.87
C LYS A 21 -13.03 -15.84 -0.27
N LEU A 22 -11.95 -16.55 0.03
CA LEU A 22 -10.97 -16.99 -0.95
C LEU A 22 -11.55 -18.08 -1.87
N GLN A 23 -11.18 -18.05 -3.15
CA GLN A 23 -11.51 -19.11 -4.08
C GLN A 23 -10.84 -20.43 -3.66
N THR A 24 -11.62 -21.51 -3.68
CA THR A 24 -11.14 -22.88 -3.42
C THR A 24 -11.41 -23.75 -4.64
N ALA A 25 -10.90 -25.00 -4.64
CA ALA A 25 -11.21 -25.95 -5.70
C ALA A 25 -12.73 -26.23 -5.84
N GLN A 26 -13.50 -26.06 -4.76
CA GLN A 26 -14.95 -26.23 -4.78
C GLN A 26 -15.72 -24.91 -5.03
N GLN A 27 -15.10 -23.74 -4.82
CA GLN A 27 -15.79 -22.45 -4.90
C GLN A 27 -14.98 -21.44 -5.74
N GLN A 28 -15.34 -21.34 -7.03
CA GLN A 28 -14.81 -20.34 -7.95
C GLN A 28 -15.92 -19.38 -8.39
N ASN A 29 -16.16 -18.35 -7.58
CA ASN A 29 -17.22 -17.37 -7.80
C ASN A 29 -16.76 -16.12 -8.56
N LEU A 30 -15.53 -16.07 -9.07
CA LEU A 30 -14.97 -14.95 -9.83
C LEU A 30 -14.47 -15.45 -11.17
N GLU A 31 -14.82 -14.71 -12.22
CA GLU A 31 -14.36 -14.97 -13.57
C GLU A 31 -13.63 -13.76 -14.15
N LYS A 32 -12.68 -14.01 -15.05
CA LYS A 32 -12.03 -12.94 -15.83
C LYS A 32 -13.04 -12.34 -16.80
N PHE A 33 -13.36 -11.07 -16.62
CA PHE A 33 -14.36 -10.33 -17.39
C PHE A 33 -13.71 -9.28 -18.32
N GLY A 34 -12.77 -9.76 -19.13
CA GLY A 34 -12.00 -8.92 -20.06
C GLY A 34 -11.06 -7.93 -19.37
N LYS A 35 -10.58 -6.93 -20.12
CA LYS A 35 -9.65 -5.90 -19.64
C LYS A 35 -10.23 -4.52 -19.86
N THR A 36 -9.80 -3.53 -19.08
CA THR A 36 -10.11 -2.12 -19.38
C THR A 36 -9.38 -1.68 -20.65
N ARG A 37 -9.71 -0.50 -21.20
CA ARG A 37 -8.99 0.07 -22.35
C ARG A 37 -7.48 0.20 -22.12
N ARG A 38 -7.04 0.24 -20.86
CA ARG A 38 -5.63 0.34 -20.47
C ARG A 38 -4.98 -1.01 -20.14
N GLY A 39 -5.66 -2.13 -20.43
CA GLY A 39 -5.12 -3.47 -20.21
C GLY A 39 -5.25 -4.02 -18.79
N VAL A 40 -5.82 -3.25 -17.85
CA VAL A 40 -6.06 -3.71 -16.46
C VAL A 40 -7.13 -4.81 -16.46
N GLN A 41 -6.86 -5.96 -15.82
CA GLN A 41 -7.81 -7.07 -15.76
C GLN A 41 -9.08 -6.66 -15.00
N ARG A 42 -10.24 -7.04 -15.54
CA ARG A 42 -11.54 -6.95 -14.85
C ARG A 42 -11.97 -8.34 -14.41
N TYR A 43 -12.60 -8.41 -13.25
CA TYR A 43 -13.22 -9.59 -12.69
C TYR A 43 -14.71 -9.35 -12.53
N ARG A 44 -15.51 -10.41 -12.66
CA ARG A 44 -16.93 -10.40 -12.36
C ARG A 44 -17.22 -11.45 -11.31
N CYS A 45 -17.93 -11.07 -10.26
CA CYS A 45 -18.43 -12.02 -9.28
C CYS A 45 -19.69 -12.69 -9.81
N GLN A 46 -19.76 -14.01 -9.76
CA GLN A 46 -20.94 -14.78 -10.19
C GLN A 46 -22.10 -14.64 -9.19
N THR A 47 -21.78 -14.48 -7.90
CA THR A 47 -22.77 -14.35 -6.80
C THR A 47 -23.49 -13.00 -6.83
N CYS A 48 -22.76 -11.88 -6.78
CA CYS A 48 -23.37 -10.54 -6.74
C CYS A 48 -23.40 -9.82 -8.10
N ARG A 49 -22.85 -10.42 -9.16
CA ARG A 49 -22.78 -9.89 -10.55
C ARG A 49 -22.03 -8.56 -10.70
N LYS A 50 -21.45 -8.01 -9.62
CA LYS A 50 -20.61 -6.80 -9.67
C LYS A 50 -19.27 -7.09 -10.34
N THR A 51 -18.73 -6.05 -10.98
CA THR A 51 -17.42 -6.08 -11.62
C THR A 51 -16.43 -5.19 -10.87
N PHE A 52 -15.18 -5.59 -10.85
CA PHE A 52 -14.08 -4.83 -10.25
C PHE A 52 -12.80 -5.04 -11.05
N THR A 53 -11.85 -4.12 -10.94
CA THR A 53 -10.53 -4.23 -11.59
C THR A 53 -9.53 -4.91 -10.66
N GLU A 54 -8.45 -5.45 -11.22
CA GLU A 54 -7.34 -6.01 -10.42
C GLU A 54 -6.74 -4.97 -9.44
N THR A 55 -6.82 -3.69 -9.79
CA THR A 55 -6.31 -2.60 -8.95
C THR A 55 -7.31 -2.11 -7.91
N PHE A 56 -8.52 -2.68 -7.86
CA PHE A 56 -9.55 -2.26 -6.91
C PHE A 56 -9.05 -2.40 -5.46
N GLY A 57 -9.27 -1.36 -4.65
CA GLY A 57 -8.81 -1.36 -3.25
C GLY A 57 -7.29 -1.28 -3.10
N THR A 58 -6.56 -0.75 -4.10
CA THR A 58 -5.11 -0.51 -4.02
C THR A 58 -4.79 0.95 -4.33
N ILE A 59 -3.57 1.41 -4.01
CA ILE A 59 -3.06 2.73 -4.38
C ILE A 59 -3.02 2.97 -5.92
N PHE A 60 -3.12 1.90 -6.71
CA PHE A 60 -3.13 1.96 -8.18
C PHE A 60 -4.55 2.11 -8.75
N TYR A 61 -5.59 2.07 -7.91
CA TYR A 61 -6.97 2.17 -8.37
C TYR A 61 -7.25 3.52 -9.04
N GLY A 62 -7.82 3.47 -10.25
CA GLY A 62 -8.18 4.67 -11.02
C GLY A 62 -6.99 5.50 -11.52
N LYS A 63 -5.75 5.06 -11.30
CA LYS A 63 -4.56 5.83 -11.71
C LYS A 63 -4.30 5.71 -13.21
N ARG A 64 -3.82 6.83 -13.78
CA ARG A 64 -3.33 6.87 -15.17
C ARG A 64 -1.83 6.60 -15.24
N THR A 65 -1.11 7.04 -14.21
CA THR A 65 0.31 6.83 -14.03
C THR A 65 0.60 5.33 -13.85
N PRO A 66 1.62 4.78 -14.53
CA PRO A 66 2.08 3.41 -14.30
C PRO A 66 2.42 3.15 -12.83
N GLY A 67 2.09 1.94 -12.34
CA GLY A 67 2.30 1.61 -10.92
C GLY A 67 3.76 1.68 -10.47
N HIS A 68 4.71 1.30 -11.33
CA HIS A 68 6.14 1.36 -11.01
C HIS A 68 6.62 2.79 -10.72
N GLU A 69 6.07 3.78 -11.44
CA GLU A 69 6.45 5.18 -11.30
C GLU A 69 5.89 5.78 -10.00
N ILE A 70 4.67 5.39 -9.62
CA ILE A 70 4.08 5.73 -8.31
C ILE A 70 4.95 5.15 -7.19
N LEU A 71 5.31 3.87 -7.29
CA LEU A 71 6.13 3.19 -6.29
C LEU A 71 7.52 3.81 -6.15
N GLU A 72 8.20 4.07 -7.27
CA GLU A 72 9.52 4.71 -7.27
C GLU A 72 9.47 6.11 -6.65
N THR A 73 8.44 6.90 -6.98
CA THR A 73 8.25 8.24 -6.39
C THR A 73 8.05 8.14 -4.87
N LEU A 74 7.24 7.20 -4.40
CA LEU A 74 7.03 6.96 -2.96
C LEU A 74 8.30 6.45 -2.26
N ALA A 75 9.09 5.60 -2.92
CA ALA A 75 10.37 5.13 -2.39
C ALA A 75 11.36 6.28 -2.20
N LEU A 76 11.49 7.16 -3.21
CA LEU A 76 12.35 8.35 -3.11
C LEU A 76 11.90 9.29 -2.00
N LEU A 77 10.59 9.45 -1.77
CA LEU A 77 10.08 10.20 -0.61
C LEU A 77 10.51 9.56 0.71
N ALA A 78 10.44 8.23 0.82
CA ALA A 78 10.87 7.51 2.02
C ALA A 78 12.38 7.66 2.29
N GLU A 79 13.19 7.85 1.24
CA GLU A 79 14.62 8.18 1.34
C GLU A 79 14.89 9.64 1.76
N GLY A 80 13.85 10.46 1.92
CA GLY A 80 13.96 11.85 2.39
C GLY A 80 14.04 12.90 1.27
N ASN A 81 13.76 12.52 0.01
CA ASN A 81 13.71 13.50 -1.07
C ASN A 81 12.55 14.49 -0.90
N ARG A 82 12.79 15.76 -1.24
CA ARG A 82 11.74 16.79 -1.19
C ARG A 82 10.73 16.60 -2.31
N ILE A 83 9.44 16.78 -2.02
CA ILE A 83 8.35 16.70 -3.01
C ILE A 83 8.59 17.62 -4.20
N SER A 84 9.07 18.84 -3.97
CA SER A 84 9.36 19.79 -5.06
C SER A 84 10.49 19.33 -5.98
N ALA A 85 11.48 18.59 -5.45
CA ALA A 85 12.51 17.98 -6.28
C ALA A 85 11.95 16.85 -7.14
N LEU A 86 11.12 15.97 -6.54
CA LEU A 86 10.47 14.88 -7.26
C LEU A 86 9.49 15.38 -8.32
N SER A 87 8.79 16.48 -8.06
CA SER A 87 7.90 17.10 -9.06
C SER A 87 8.66 17.48 -10.33
N ARG A 88 9.85 18.08 -10.19
CA ARG A 88 10.71 18.45 -11.33
C ARG A 88 11.30 17.22 -12.04
N VAL A 89 11.77 16.24 -11.28
CA VAL A 89 12.46 15.05 -11.84
C VAL A 89 11.48 14.07 -12.49
N LYS A 90 10.33 13.82 -11.86
CA LYS A 90 9.32 12.86 -12.33
C LYS A 90 8.24 13.50 -13.20
N GLY A 91 8.13 14.83 -13.23
CA GLY A 91 7.16 15.55 -14.05
C GLY A 91 5.72 15.52 -13.51
N HIS A 92 5.49 15.03 -12.29
CA HIS A 92 4.17 15.05 -11.65
C HIS A 92 3.98 16.33 -10.85
N LYS A 93 2.74 16.83 -10.80
CA LYS A 93 2.38 17.93 -9.90
C LYS A 93 2.60 17.52 -8.44
N GLU A 94 3.05 18.45 -7.61
CA GLU A 94 3.24 18.22 -6.16
C GLU A 94 1.96 17.67 -5.50
N ASP A 95 0.79 18.19 -5.85
CA ASP A 95 -0.51 17.71 -5.35
C ASP A 95 -0.77 16.23 -5.70
N THR A 96 -0.36 15.79 -6.89
CA THR A 96 -0.49 14.39 -7.31
C THR A 96 0.41 13.48 -6.47
N ILE A 97 1.64 13.92 -6.22
CA ILE A 97 2.61 13.20 -5.38
C ILE A 97 2.09 13.12 -3.94
N LEU A 98 1.60 14.23 -3.40
CA LEU A 98 0.96 14.30 -2.08
C LEU A 98 -0.26 13.39 -1.98
N GLN A 99 -1.07 13.31 -3.03
CA GLN A 99 -2.21 12.39 -3.08
C GLN A 99 -1.74 10.94 -2.98
N TRP A 100 -0.72 10.53 -3.73
CA TRP A 100 -0.17 9.18 -3.64
C TRP A 100 0.39 8.88 -2.24
N LEU A 101 1.09 9.85 -1.63
CA LEU A 101 1.62 9.72 -0.28
C LEU A 101 0.49 9.49 0.74
N ARG A 102 -0.59 10.28 0.67
CA ARG A 102 -1.76 10.13 1.56
C ARG A 102 -2.49 8.80 1.34
N GLU A 103 -2.61 8.35 0.10
CA GLU A 103 -3.16 7.03 -0.20
C GLU A 103 -2.28 5.92 0.37
N ALA A 104 -0.97 5.96 0.14
CA ALA A 104 -0.05 4.99 0.71
C ALA A 104 -0.05 5.00 2.25
N ALA A 105 -0.09 6.17 2.88
CA ALA A 105 -0.16 6.30 4.34
C ALA A 105 -1.42 5.62 4.91
N ARG A 106 -2.61 5.88 4.34
CA ARG A 106 -3.85 5.20 4.78
C ARG A 106 -3.77 3.69 4.64
N HIS A 107 -3.16 3.19 3.56
CA HIS A 107 -2.95 1.76 3.38
C HIS A 107 -1.95 1.19 4.41
N ALA A 108 -0.91 1.93 4.76
CA ALA A 108 0.04 1.55 5.79
C ALA A 108 -0.62 1.50 7.18
N GLU A 109 -1.44 2.48 7.53
CA GLU A 109 -2.21 2.52 8.78
C GLU A 109 -3.15 1.30 8.92
N GLN A 110 -3.84 0.91 7.83
CA GLN A 110 -4.69 -0.28 7.81
C GLN A 110 -3.91 -1.58 8.07
N LEU A 111 -2.66 -1.63 7.63
CA LEU A 111 -1.78 -2.79 7.80
C LEU A 111 -1.08 -2.78 9.16
N GLU A 112 -0.78 -1.60 9.70
CA GLU A 112 -0.04 -1.41 10.95
C GLU A 112 -0.70 -2.15 12.10
N GLY A 113 -2.04 -2.05 12.26
CA GLY A 113 -2.76 -2.75 13.32
C GLY A 113 -2.61 -4.27 13.27
N VAL A 114 -2.46 -4.85 12.07
CA VAL A 114 -2.26 -6.29 11.87
C VAL A 114 -0.79 -6.67 12.11
N ILE A 115 0.15 -5.94 11.49
CA ILE A 115 1.57 -6.26 11.60
C ILE A 115 2.09 -6.03 13.01
N MET A 116 1.69 -4.93 13.68
CA MET A 116 2.15 -4.62 15.03
C MET A 116 1.64 -5.62 16.07
N ALA A 117 0.45 -6.23 15.85
CA ALA A 117 -0.07 -7.27 16.74
C ALA A 117 0.81 -8.55 16.72
N GLU A 118 1.47 -8.83 15.60
CA GLU A 118 2.33 -10.00 15.43
C GLU A 118 3.83 -9.69 15.67
N PHE A 119 4.18 -8.41 15.80
CA PHE A 119 5.56 -7.97 15.90
C PHE A 119 6.16 -8.29 17.29
N LYS A 120 7.01 -9.33 17.33
CA LYS A 120 7.73 -9.72 18.55
C LYS A 120 9.01 -8.90 18.72
N VAL A 121 8.98 -7.93 19.63
CA VAL A 121 10.17 -7.13 19.99
C VAL A 121 10.79 -7.65 21.27
N LYS A 122 12.12 -7.81 21.28
CA LYS A 122 12.85 -8.10 22.52
C LYS A 122 12.94 -6.84 23.37
N ARG A 123 12.84 -6.97 24.70
CA ARG A 123 12.96 -5.86 25.65
C ARG A 123 14.20 -4.98 25.42
N ALA A 124 15.36 -5.61 25.17
CA ALA A 124 16.60 -4.90 24.86
C ALA A 124 16.53 -4.03 23.58
N GLN A 125 15.73 -4.42 22.57
CA GLN A 125 15.54 -3.62 21.36
C GLN A 125 14.65 -2.39 21.62
N LEU A 126 13.62 -2.55 22.45
CA LEU A 126 12.77 -1.43 22.92
C LEU A 126 13.59 -0.44 23.75
N ASP A 127 14.41 -0.95 24.68
CA ASP A 127 15.27 -0.10 25.53
C ASP A 127 16.30 0.66 24.70
N ALA A 128 16.94 0.01 23.71
CA ALA A 128 17.88 0.65 22.80
C ALA A 128 17.20 1.72 21.92
N LEU A 129 16.01 1.42 21.39
CA LEU A 129 15.22 2.38 20.63
C LEU A 129 14.84 3.59 21.48
N TRP A 130 14.36 3.35 22.71
CA TRP A 130 13.96 4.41 23.63
C TRP A 130 15.14 5.30 24.03
N ALA A 131 16.30 4.73 24.33
CA ALA A 131 17.52 5.48 24.60
C ALA A 131 17.92 6.37 23.40
N TYR A 132 17.89 5.83 22.19
CA TYR A 132 18.20 6.58 20.97
C TYR A 132 17.20 7.73 20.72
N VAL A 133 15.90 7.47 20.83
CA VAL A 133 14.84 8.48 20.63
C VAL A 133 14.95 9.58 21.68
N ARG A 134 15.18 9.23 22.95
CA ARG A 134 15.38 10.19 24.03
C ARG A 134 16.60 11.08 23.81
N ASN A 135 17.68 10.51 23.28
CA ASN A 135 18.93 11.23 23.03
C ASN A 135 18.92 12.07 21.75
N LYS A 136 17.85 12.02 20.94
CA LYS A 136 17.74 12.79 19.68
C LYS A 136 17.70 14.31 19.90
N GLY A 137 17.36 14.76 21.11
CA GLY A 137 17.45 16.16 21.55
C GLY A 137 18.81 16.54 22.14
N GLU A 138 19.62 15.56 22.55
CA GLU A 138 20.97 15.77 23.08
C GLU A 138 22.00 15.73 21.95
N LYS A 139 21.90 16.66 20.99
CA LYS A 139 23.07 16.99 20.19
C LYS A 139 24.09 17.58 21.15
N ARG A 140 25.10 16.79 21.55
CA ARG A 140 26.31 17.34 22.14
C ARG A 140 26.89 18.29 21.10
N LEU A 141 26.77 19.60 21.34
CA LEU A 141 27.62 20.59 20.70
C LEU A 141 29.05 20.07 20.87
N SER A 142 29.72 19.79 19.75
CA SER A 142 31.17 19.63 19.74
C SER A 142 31.72 20.86 20.43
N ARG A 143 32.31 20.67 21.62
CA ARG A 143 33.16 21.70 22.20
C ARG A 143 34.34 21.82 21.26
N ASP A 144 34.33 22.88 20.48
CA ASP A 144 35.51 23.38 19.78
C ASP A 144 36.63 23.49 20.82
N GLY A 145 37.74 22.83 20.53
CA GLY A 145 39.02 22.96 21.23
C GLY A 145 40.04 23.50 20.26
#